data_AF-A0A957S8Q5-F1
#
_entry.id   AF-A0A957S8Q5-F1
#
_cell.length_a   1.000
_cell.length_b   1.000
_cell.length_c   1.000
_cell.angle_alpha   90.00
_cell.angle_beta   90.00
_cell.angle_gamma   90.00
#
_symmetry.space_group_name_H-M   'P 1'
#
loop_
_entity.id
_entity.type
_entity.pdbx_description
1 polymer ?
#
loop_
_entity_poly.entity_id
_entity_poly.type
_entity_poly.pdbx_seq_one_letter_code
_entity_poly.pdbx_strand_id
1 'polypeptide(L)'
;MSQSITDVSVSSNSAVDGYIAGVLSGEIVACKWVRLAVERHLDDLENGHTRGLHFDEKLAQHAIDFFQFLRHSKGEWAGRVVELEPWQQFFLWVLFGWLRDDGMRR
;
A
#
# COMPACT_ATOMS: atom_id res chain seq x y z
N MET A 1 31.41 16.94 7.90
CA MET A 1 31.08 16.43 6.55
C MET A 1 29.89 15.50 6.71
N SER A 2 28.80 15.87 6.05
CA SER A 2 27.49 15.21 5.94
C SER A 2 26.74 14.89 7.24
N GLN A 3 25.95 15.85 7.71
CA GLN A 3 24.71 15.58 8.43
C GLN A 3 23.54 15.68 7.43
N SER A 4 22.44 14.97 7.76
CA SER A 4 21.06 15.27 7.37
C SER A 4 20.49 14.56 6.13
N ILE A 5 20.04 13.31 6.29
CA ILE A 5 18.85 12.77 5.60
C ILE A 5 18.11 11.86 6.59
N THR A 6 17.43 12.46 7.56
CA THR A 6 16.39 11.80 8.38
C THR A 6 15.27 12.81 8.51
N ASP A 7 14.39 12.88 7.51
CA ASP A 7 13.03 13.42 7.65
C ASP A 7 12.28 13.17 6.34
N VAL A 8 11.95 11.91 6.10
CA VAL A 8 10.72 11.58 5.34
C VAL A 8 9.80 10.98 6.38
N SER A 9 8.83 11.76 6.81
CA SER A 9 7.74 11.36 7.70
C SER A 9 6.80 10.39 6.97
N VAL A 10 7.30 9.18 6.69
CA VAL A 10 6.51 8.05 6.20
C VAL A 10 5.60 7.62 7.33
N SER A 11 4.30 7.90 7.22
CA SER A 11 3.25 7.28 8.03
C SER A 11 3.15 5.82 7.59
N SER A 12 4.12 5.04 8.03
CA SER A 12 4.42 3.68 7.57
C SER A 12 3.34 2.74 8.10
N ASN A 13 2.53 2.21 7.19
CA ASN A 13 1.65 1.11 7.54
C ASN A 13 2.51 -0.16 7.66
N SER A 14 2.79 -0.55 8.90
CA SER A 14 3.69 -1.65 9.23
C SER A 14 3.30 -2.99 8.57
N ALA A 15 2.03 -3.22 8.28
CA ALA A 15 1.57 -4.44 7.61
C ALA A 15 1.87 -4.44 6.12
N VAL A 16 1.74 -3.29 5.45
CA VAL A 16 2.05 -3.13 4.03
C VAL A 16 3.56 -3.21 3.80
N ASP A 17 4.33 -2.50 4.65
CA ASP A 17 5.79 -2.50 4.57
C ASP A 17 6.37 -3.90 4.84
N GLY A 18 5.82 -4.61 5.83
CA GLY A 18 6.18 -5.99 6.12
C GLY A 18 5.89 -6.93 4.95
N TYR A 19 4.75 -6.75 4.26
CA TYR A 19 4.42 -7.52 3.08
C TYR A 19 5.39 -7.25 1.92
N ILE A 20 5.68 -5.98 1.64
CA ILE A 20 6.64 -5.56 0.61
C ILE A 20 8.01 -6.19 0.88
N ALA A 21 8.51 -6.08 2.12
CA ALA A 21 9.78 -6.66 2.52
C ALA A 21 9.80 -8.19 2.36
N GLY A 22 8.73 -8.88 2.78
CA GLY A 22 8.61 -10.34 2.67
C GLY A 22 8.55 -10.84 1.22
N VAL A 23 7.91 -10.07 0.32
CA VAL A 23 7.87 -10.39 -1.11
C VAL A 23 9.24 -10.22 -1.78
N LEU A 24 9.97 -9.16 -1.40
CA LEU A 24 11.31 -8.87 -1.91
C LEU A 24 12.37 -9.84 -1.39
N SER A 25 12.30 -10.21 -0.10
CA SER A 25 13.21 -11.18 0.51
C SER A 25 12.99 -12.60 -0.03
N GLY A 26 11.80 -12.87 -0.57
CA GLY A 26 11.39 -14.20 -1.04
C GLY A 26 10.81 -15.09 0.07
N GLU A 27 10.66 -14.58 1.29
CA GLU A 27 9.96 -15.25 2.38
C GLU A 27 8.48 -15.50 2.04
N ILE A 28 7.83 -14.50 1.44
CA ILE A 28 6.48 -14.63 0.91
C ILE A 28 6.55 -15.06 -0.55
N VAL A 29 6.09 -16.29 -0.82
CA VAL A 29 6.03 -16.81 -2.18
C VAL A 29 4.91 -16.11 -2.95
N ALA A 30 5.29 -15.11 -3.74
CA ALA A 30 4.39 -14.39 -4.62
C ALA A 30 4.68 -14.68 -6.09
N CYS A 31 3.66 -14.56 -6.94
CA CYS A 31 3.83 -14.75 -8.38
C CYS A 31 4.64 -13.58 -8.99
N LYS A 32 5.17 -13.79 -10.20
CA LYS A 32 5.96 -12.78 -10.93
C LYS A 32 5.30 -11.40 -10.95
N TRP A 33 3.97 -11.35 -11.15
CA TRP A 33 3.23 -10.10 -11.27
C TRP A 33 3.14 -9.32 -9.97
N VAL A 34 3.04 -10.01 -8.83
CA VAL A 34 3.02 -9.35 -7.52
C VAL A 34 4.38 -8.75 -7.21
N ARG A 35 5.47 -9.47 -7.49
CA ARG A 35 6.84 -8.93 -7.34
C ARG A 35 7.05 -7.69 -8.18
N LEU A 36 6.68 -7.74 -9.46
CA LEU A 36 6.75 -6.58 -10.35
C LEU A 36 5.87 -5.41 -9.88
N ALA A 37 4.71 -5.69 -9.25
CA ALA A 37 3.86 -4.63 -8.70
C ALA A 37 4.51 -3.96 -7.48
N VAL A 38 5.19 -4.72 -6.63
CA VAL A 38 5.97 -4.19 -5.49
C VAL A 38 7.15 -3.36 -5.99
N GLU A 39 7.94 -3.89 -6.92
CA GLU A 39 9.07 -3.16 -7.53
C GLU A 39 8.60 -1.86 -8.19
N ARG A 40 7.51 -1.92 -8.96
CA ARG A 40 6.89 -0.74 -9.57
C ARG A 40 6.46 0.28 -8.52
N HIS A 41 5.84 -0.15 -7.43
CA HIS A 41 5.43 0.77 -6.36
C HIS A 41 6.64 1.53 -5.78
N LEU A 42 7.76 0.84 -5.55
CA LEU A 42 8.99 1.45 -5.03
C LEU A 42 9.63 2.39 -6.05
N ASP A 43 9.70 1.98 -7.32
CA ASP A 43 10.19 2.82 -8.41
C ASP A 43 9.32 4.09 -8.59
N ASP A 44 8.01 3.98 -8.45
CA ASP A 44 7.12 5.14 -8.53
C ASP A 44 7.26 6.06 -7.30
N LEU A 45 7.59 5.54 -6.12
CA LEU A 45 7.89 6.39 -4.96
C LEU A 45 9.14 7.24 -5.20
N GLU A 46 10.15 6.70 -5.88
CA GLU A 46 11.37 7.42 -6.20
C GLU A 46 11.19 8.34 -7.43
N ASN A 47 10.69 7.79 -8.54
CA ASN A 47 10.68 8.43 -9.86
C ASN A 47 9.30 8.91 -10.31
N GLY A 48 8.22 8.60 -9.60
CA GLY A 48 6.84 8.90 -9.99
C GLY A 48 6.55 10.39 -10.13
N HIS A 49 7.20 11.23 -9.32
CA HIS A 49 7.05 12.68 -9.38
C HIS A 49 7.39 13.26 -10.77
N THR A 50 8.35 12.67 -11.49
CA THR A 50 8.71 13.11 -12.86
C THR A 50 7.60 12.89 -13.89
N ARG A 51 6.65 12.00 -13.58
CA ARG A 51 5.49 11.65 -14.42
C ARG A 51 4.20 12.33 -13.94
N GLY A 52 4.28 13.24 -12.96
CA GLY A 52 3.10 13.86 -12.34
C GLY A 52 2.31 12.90 -11.46
N LEU A 53 2.99 11.92 -10.85
CA LEU A 53 2.40 11.01 -9.87
C LEU A 53 2.81 11.42 -8.47
N HIS A 54 1.83 11.47 -7.57
CA HIS A 54 2.05 11.67 -6.14
C HIS A 54 1.39 10.54 -5.35
N PHE A 55 2.04 10.15 -4.27
CA PHE A 55 1.53 9.15 -3.35
C PHE A 55 0.97 9.82 -2.10
N ASP A 56 -0.31 9.58 -1.82
CA ASP A 56 -0.97 10.06 -0.62
C ASP A 56 -1.24 8.88 0.33
N GLU A 57 -0.36 8.74 1.32
CA GLU A 57 -0.45 7.72 2.37
C GLU A 57 -1.75 7.83 3.19
N LYS A 58 -2.29 9.04 3.39
CA LYS A 58 -3.51 9.24 4.18
C LYS A 58 -4.72 8.71 3.44
N LEU A 59 -4.80 8.92 2.13
CA LEU A 59 -5.87 8.37 1.30
C LEU A 59 -5.78 6.85 1.20
N ALA A 60 -4.56 6.33 1.08
CA ALA A 60 -4.30 4.89 1.10
C ALA A 60 -4.77 4.26 2.43
N GLN A 61 -4.37 4.84 3.56
CA GLN A 61 -4.76 4.36 4.89
C GLN A 61 -6.26 4.49 5.13
N HIS A 62 -6.87 5.61 4.70
CA HIS A 62 -8.32 5.79 4.82
C HIS A 62 -9.11 4.68 4.12
N ALA A 63 -8.65 4.24 2.94
CA ALA A 63 -9.26 3.14 2.24
C ALA A 63 -9.14 1.81 3.00
N ILE A 64 -8.03 1.55 3.68
CA ILE A 64 -7.83 0.36 4.52
C ILE A 64 -8.72 0.42 5.77
N ASP A 65 -8.73 1.56 6.46
CA ASP A 65 -9.54 1.77 7.66
C ASP A 65 -11.03 1.65 7.38
N PHE A 66 -11.48 2.01 6.17
CA PHE A 66 -12.86 1.84 5.74
C PHE A 66 -13.34 0.38 5.86
N PHE A 67 -12.48 -0.61 5.61
CA PHE A 67 -12.87 -2.03 5.71
C PHE A 67 -13.17 -2.47 7.15
N GLN A 68 -12.64 -1.78 8.16
CA GLN A 68 -12.96 -2.07 9.57
C GLN A 68 -14.42 -1.73 9.92
N PHE A 69 -15.08 -0.88 9.12
CA PHE A 69 -16.51 -0.59 9.27
C PHE A 69 -17.40 -1.62 8.57
N LEU A 70 -16.83 -2.45 7.69
CA LEU A 70 -17.57 -3.48 6.98
C LEU A 70 -17.67 -4.75 7.83
N ARG A 71 -18.87 -5.35 7.82
CA ARG A 71 -19.12 -6.65 8.43
C ARG A 71 -19.54 -7.64 7.37
N HIS A 72 -19.08 -8.88 7.52
CA HIS A 72 -19.53 -9.96 6.65
C HIS A 72 -21.05 -10.14 6.80
N SER A 73 -21.77 -10.12 5.68
CA SER A 73 -23.23 -10.18 5.67
C SER A 73 -23.79 -11.61 5.66
N LYS A 74 -22.99 -12.60 5.26
CA LYS A 74 -23.40 -14.00 5.08
C LYS A 74 -22.26 -14.98 5.42
N GLY A 75 -22.61 -16.23 5.70
CA GLY A 75 -21.67 -17.33 5.96
C GLY A 75 -21.26 -17.48 7.43
N GLU A 76 -20.27 -18.33 7.69
CA GLU A 76 -19.75 -18.62 9.05
C GLU A 76 -19.12 -17.40 9.74
N TRP A 77 -18.79 -16.37 8.97
CA TRP A 77 -18.17 -15.13 9.42
C TRP A 77 -19.17 -13.99 9.61
N ALA A 78 -20.47 -14.25 9.42
CA ALA A 78 -21.51 -13.22 9.48
C ALA A 78 -21.46 -12.43 10.80
N GLY A 79 -21.48 -11.09 10.69
CA GLY A 79 -21.40 -10.17 11.83
C GLY A 79 -19.98 -9.83 12.30
N ARG A 80 -18.95 -10.57 11.85
CA ARG A 80 -17.54 -10.22 12.12
C ARG A 80 -17.08 -9.09 11.21
N VAL A 81 -16.14 -8.29 11.73
CA VAL A 81 -15.47 -7.24 10.95
C VAL A 81 -14.63 -7.90 9.86
N VAL A 82 -14.56 -7.25 8.70
CA VAL A 82 -13.69 -7.70 7.61
C VAL A 82 -12.25 -7.36 7.98
N GLU A 83 -11.47 -8.37 8.36
CA GLU A 83 -10.03 -8.25 8.58
C GLU A 83 -9.31 -8.44 7.24
N LEU A 84 -8.49 -7.46 6.86
CA LEU A 84 -7.73 -7.50 5.61
C LEU A 84 -6.40 -8.21 5.81
N GLU A 85 -6.13 -9.19 4.95
CA GLU A 85 -4.82 -9.84 4.89
C GLU A 85 -3.73 -8.84 4.41
N PRO A 86 -2.44 -9.03 4.77
CA PRO A 86 -1.37 -8.09 4.42
C PRO A 86 -1.28 -7.80 2.91
N TRP A 87 -1.49 -8.82 2.07
CA TRP A 87 -1.51 -8.65 0.62
C TRP A 87 -2.69 -7.79 0.14
N GLN A 88 -3.87 -7.92 0.77
CA GLN A 88 -5.05 -7.10 0.45
C GLN A 88 -4.82 -5.65 0.84
N GLN A 89 -4.21 -5.43 2.01
CA GLN A 89 -3.81 -4.09 2.45
C GLN A 89 -2.83 -3.46 1.46
N PHE A 90 -1.82 -4.20 0.98
CA PHE A 90 -0.90 -3.72 -0.05
C PHE A 90 -1.61 -3.33 -1.36
N PHE A 91 -2.55 -4.14 -1.86
CA PHE A 91 -3.28 -3.78 -3.08
C PHE A 91 -4.13 -2.52 -2.90
N LEU A 92 -4.84 -2.40 -1.77
CA LEU A 92 -5.64 -1.22 -1.47
C LEU A 92 -4.75 0.03 -1.30
N TRP A 93 -3.60 -0.14 -0.66
CA TRP A 93 -2.60 0.90 -0.47
C TRP A 93 -2.14 1.49 -1.80
N VAL A 94 -1.72 0.63 -2.73
CA VAL A 94 -1.29 1.06 -4.07
C VAL A 94 -2.47 1.60 -4.88
N LEU A 95 -3.65 0.99 -4.80
CA LEU A 95 -4.80 1.39 -5.62
C LEU A 95 -5.37 2.76 -5.22
N PHE A 96 -5.42 3.07 -3.93
CA PHE A 96 -6.04 4.29 -3.43
C PHE A 96 -5.02 5.39 -3.06
N GLY A 97 -3.74 5.06 -2.90
CA GLY A 97 -2.70 6.03 -2.59
C GLY A 97 -2.10 6.75 -3.80
N TRP A 98 -2.14 6.17 -5.00
CA TRP A 98 -1.57 6.81 -6.19
C TRP A 98 -2.54 7.77 -6.87
N LEU A 99 -2.11 9.02 -6.98
CA LEU A 99 -2.82 10.10 -7.64
C LEU A 99 -1.96 10.72 -8.75
N ARG A 100 -2.63 11.26 -9.75
CA ARG A 100 -2.06 12.07 -10.84
C ARG A 100 -2.28 13.55 -10.54
N ASP A 101 -1.54 14.43 -11.22
CA ASP A 101 -1.69 15.88 -11.09
C ASP A 101 -3.11 16.39 -11.43
N ASP A 102 -3.88 15.65 -12.23
CA ASP A 102 -5.29 15.94 -12.53
C ASP A 102 -6.27 15.56 -11.40
N GLY A 103 -5.75 15.02 -10.29
CA GLY A 103 -6.52 14.55 -9.14
C GLY A 103 -7.20 13.19 -9.34
N MET A 104 -6.98 12.54 -10.48
CA MET A 104 -7.48 11.19 -10.75
C MET A 104 -6.49 10.12 -10.24
N ARG A 105 -7.00 8.91 -10.00
CA ARG A 105 -6.19 7.78 -9.56
C ARG A 105 -5.40 7.19 -10.72
N ARG A 106 -4.26 6.60 -10.41
CA ARG A 106 -3.32 6.04 -11.38
C ARG A 106 -3.86 4.81 -12.12
#